data_AF-A0A7Y2DP91-F1
#
_entry.id   AF-A0A7Y2DP91-F1
#
_cell.length_a   1.000
_cell.length_b   1.000
_cell.length_c   1.000
_cell.angle_alpha   90.00
_cell.angle_beta   90.00
_cell.angle_gamma   90.00
#
_symmetry.space_group_name_H-M   'P 1'
#
loop_
_entity.id
_entity.type
_entity.pdbx_description
1 polymer ?
#
loop_
_entity_poly.entity_id
_entity_poly.type
_entity_poly.pdbx_seq_one_letter_code
_entity_poly.pdbx_strand_id
1 'polypeptide(L)'
;LGYRASKSGYILSVPSTPVGHCESNPRGTDGHHNPELGLRERIAFINSIRGLNKSDWLHLVRKHGGPAWPLVWVSPYVNLIVTWARHKARGSTS
;
A
#
# COMPACT_ATOMS: atom_id res chain seq x y z
N LEU A 1 -18.11 -0.20 8.20
CA LEU A 1 -19.56 -0.16 7.88
C LEU A 1 -20.41 -0.99 8.84
N GLY A 2 -20.02 -2.22 9.19
CA GLY A 2 -20.83 -3.10 10.05
C GLY A 2 -21.24 -2.52 11.41
N TYR A 3 -20.30 -1.89 12.12
CA TYR A 3 -20.56 -1.31 13.45
C TYR A 3 -21.62 -0.19 13.44
N ARG A 4 -21.63 0.66 12.40
CA ARG A 4 -22.61 1.76 12.30
C ARG A 4 -23.99 1.25 11.91
N ALA A 5 -24.08 0.26 11.03
CA ALA A 5 -25.34 -0.35 10.62
C ALA A 5 -26.04 -1.09 11.77
N SER A 6 -25.29 -1.81 12.61
CA SER A 6 -25.82 -2.43 13.82
C SER A 6 -26.41 -1.41 14.80
N LYS A 7 -25.75 -0.26 14.98
CA LYS A 7 -26.24 0.82 15.85
C LYS A 7 -27.53 1.48 15.36
N SER A 8 -27.76 1.48 14.05
CA SER A 8 -28.98 2.00 13.40
C SER A 8 -30.11 0.96 13.32
N GLY A 9 -29.95 -0.22 13.94
CA GLY A 9 -30.99 -1.25 13.97
C GLY A 9 -31.07 -2.12 12.72
N TYR A 10 -30.11 -2.02 11.79
CA TYR A 10 -30.04 -2.90 10.62
C TYR A 10 -29.46 -4.26 11.00
N ILE A 11 -30.07 -5.32 10.46
CA ILE A 11 -29.59 -6.69 10.59
C ILE A 11 -28.60 -6.96 9.45
N LEU A 12 -27.34 -7.22 9.81
CA LEU A 12 -26.32 -7.68 8.86
C LEU A 12 -26.38 -9.20 8.76
N SER A 13 -26.78 -9.70 7.59
CA SER A 13 -26.67 -11.12 7.26
C SER A 13 -25.39 -11.34 6.47
N VAL A 14 -24.49 -12.17 7.01
CA VAL A 14 -23.28 -12.62 6.32
C VAL A 14 -23.55 -14.05 5.85
N PRO A 15 -23.35 -14.37 4.55
CA PRO A 15 -23.60 -15.71 4.05
C PRO A 15 -22.68 -16.72 4.74
N SER A 16 -23.22 -17.90 5.06
CA SER A 16 -22.48 -19.00 5.70
C SER A 16 -21.49 -19.68 4.75
N THR A 17 -21.59 -19.40 3.46
CA THR A 17 -20.71 -19.91 2.42
C THR A 17 -20.03 -18.75 1.69
N PRO A 18 -18.76 -18.91 1.26
CA PRO A 18 -18.11 -17.93 0.41
C PRO A 18 -18.90 -17.78 -0.90
N VAL A 19 -19.45 -16.60 -1.13
CA VAL A 19 -20.09 -16.23 -2.40
C VAL A 19 -19.12 -15.35 -3.18
N GLY A 20 -18.62 -15.90 -4.28
CA GLY A 20 -17.63 -15.27 -5.16
C GLY A 20 -16.24 -15.90 -5.07
N HIS A 21 -15.51 -15.83 -6.19
CA HIS A 21 -14.11 -16.21 -6.25
C HIS A 21 -13.30 -14.94 -6.51
N CYS A 22 -12.50 -14.52 -5.54
CA CYS A 22 -11.49 -13.50 -5.76
C CYS A 22 -10.20 -14.20 -6.14
N GLU A 23 -9.64 -13.86 -7.30
CA GLU A 23 -8.29 -14.28 -7.63
C GLU A 23 -7.32 -13.70 -6.61
N SER A 24 -6.38 -14.54 -6.14
CA SER A 24 -5.38 -14.11 -5.17
C SER A 24 -4.37 -13.19 -5.84
N ASN A 25 -4.46 -11.89 -5.56
CA ASN A 25 -3.54 -10.85 -6.01
C ASN A 25 -3.25 -10.92 -7.53
N PRO A 26 -4.26 -10.65 -8.37
CA PRO A 26 -4.14 -10.77 -9.83
C PRO A 26 -2.97 -9.92 -10.35
N ARG A 27 -2.25 -10.44 -11.34
CA ARG A 27 -1.06 -9.77 -11.90
C ARG A 27 -1.37 -8.33 -12.29
N GLY A 28 -0.49 -7.42 -11.90
CA GLY A 28 -0.66 -5.99 -12.18
C GLY A 28 -1.42 -5.23 -11.10
N THR A 29 -1.99 -5.93 -10.11
CA THR A 29 -2.61 -5.32 -8.91
C THR A 29 -1.66 -5.22 -7.71
N ASP A 30 -0.38 -5.59 -7.90
CA ASP A 30 0.72 -5.55 -6.91
C ASP A 30 1.09 -4.14 -6.42
N GLY A 31 0.30 -3.13 -6.79
CA GLY A 31 0.47 -1.74 -6.40
C GLY A 31 1.83 -1.22 -6.84
N HIS A 32 2.56 -0.58 -5.91
CA HIS A 32 3.88 -0.01 -6.18
C HIS A 32 4.97 -1.06 -6.52
N HIS A 33 4.69 -2.36 -6.39
CA HIS A 33 5.59 -3.44 -6.82
C HIS A 33 5.43 -3.83 -8.28
N ASN A 34 4.31 -3.48 -8.94
CA ASN A 34 4.07 -3.86 -10.33
C ASN A 34 5.21 -3.36 -11.24
N PRO A 35 5.99 -4.25 -11.89
CA PRO A 35 7.14 -3.91 -12.73
C PRO A 35 6.80 -2.95 -13.88
N GLU A 36 5.56 -2.96 -14.36
CA GLU A 36 5.09 -2.17 -15.49
C GLU A 36 4.87 -0.69 -15.15
N LEU A 37 4.71 -0.36 -13.86
CA LEU A 37 4.50 1.02 -13.42
C LEU A 37 5.79 1.85 -13.45
N GLY A 38 5.69 3.07 -13.97
CA GLY A 38 6.74 4.07 -13.90
C GLY A 38 7.00 4.55 -12.46
N LEU A 39 8.18 5.11 -12.20
CA LEU A 39 8.55 5.58 -10.87
C LEU A 39 7.56 6.62 -10.29
N ARG A 40 7.06 7.52 -11.16
CA ARG A 40 6.07 8.54 -10.76
C ARG A 40 4.76 7.92 -10.30
N GLU A 41 4.28 6.90 -11.01
CA GLU A 41 3.01 6.21 -10.68
C GLU A 41 3.15 5.39 -9.41
N ARG A 42 4.32 4.76 -9.20
CA ARG A 42 4.64 4.07 -7.95
C ARG A 42 4.66 5.04 -6.77
N ILE A 43 5.22 6.24 -6.93
CA ILE A 43 5.20 7.29 -5.90
C ILE A 43 3.76 7.79 -5.69
N ALA A 44 2.95 7.95 -6.73
CA ALA A 44 1.54 8.31 -6.56
C ALA A 44 0.78 7.20 -5.78
N PHE A 45 1.04 5.94 -6.10
CA PHE A 45 0.41 4.78 -5.45
C PHE A 45 0.80 4.66 -3.98
N ILE A 46 2.09 4.79 -3.63
CA ILE A 46 2.52 4.70 -2.23
C ILE A 46 1.89 5.79 -1.37
N ASN A 47 1.53 6.94 -1.95
CA ASN A 47 0.86 8.03 -1.23
C ASN A 47 -0.67 7.97 -1.31
N SER A 48 -1.23 6.92 -1.92
CA SER A 48 -2.69 6.71 -2.01
C SER A 48 -3.25 6.09 -0.73
N ILE A 49 -4.58 5.98 -0.64
CA ILE A 49 -5.29 5.31 0.46
C ILE A 49 -4.87 3.84 0.61
N ARG A 50 -4.47 3.18 -0.48
CA ARG A 50 -3.94 1.80 -0.45
C ARG A 50 -2.47 1.74 -0.02
N GLY A 51 -1.77 2.86 -0.07
CA GLY A 51 -0.39 3.00 0.37
C GLY A 51 -0.29 3.67 1.74
N LEU A 52 0.88 4.22 2.04
CA LEU A 52 1.10 5.08 3.18
C LEU A 52 0.92 6.54 2.76
N ASN A 53 -0.23 7.12 3.11
CA ASN A 53 -0.40 8.56 2.99
C ASN A 53 0.70 9.30 3.77
N LYS A 54 1.31 10.30 3.13
CA LYS A 54 2.44 11.07 3.68
C LYS A 54 2.14 11.67 5.04
N SER A 55 0.95 12.23 5.22
CA SER A 55 0.55 12.90 6.48
C SER A 55 0.48 11.89 7.63
N ASP A 56 -0.16 10.76 7.37
CA ASP A 56 -0.44 9.75 8.38
C ASP A 56 0.84 9.02 8.77
N TRP A 57 1.68 8.73 7.77
CA TRP A 57 2.99 8.16 7.99
C TRP A 57 3.89 9.09 8.80
N LEU A 58 3.94 10.39 8.42
CA LEU A 58 4.71 11.38 9.15
C LEU A 58 4.23 11.51 10.60
N HIS A 59 2.92 11.53 10.82
CA HIS A 59 2.34 11.59 12.16
C HIS A 59 2.76 10.37 13.00
N LEU A 60 2.66 9.17 12.42
CA LEU A 60 3.01 7.92 13.09
C LEU A 60 4.48 7.86 13.47
N VAL A 61 5.40 8.14 12.54
CA VAL A 61 6.84 8.08 12.82
C VAL A 61 7.30 9.20 13.74
N ARG A 62 6.72 10.40 13.66
CA ARG A 62 7.05 11.46 14.62
C ARG A 62 6.62 11.10 16.04
N LYS A 63 5.51 10.36 16.19
CA LYS A 63 4.99 9.94 17.49
C LYS A 63 5.73 8.73 18.06
N HIS A 64 6.16 7.79 17.21
CA HIS A 64 6.65 6.48 17.64
C HIS A 64 8.06 6.11 17.18
N GLY A 65 8.65 6.87 16.24
CA GLY A 65 9.93 6.55 15.60
C GLY A 65 11.17 6.91 16.42
N GLY A 66 11.01 7.49 17.61
CA GLY A 66 12.13 7.93 18.46
C GLY A 66 13.04 8.95 17.76
N PRO A 67 14.29 9.13 18.22
CA PRO A 67 15.22 10.08 17.60
C PRO A 67 15.54 9.79 16.13
N ALA A 68 15.43 8.53 15.70
CA ALA A 68 15.68 8.10 14.33
C ALA A 68 14.47 8.29 13.39
N TRP A 69 13.38 8.92 13.85
CA TRP A 69 12.16 9.11 13.08
C TRP A 69 12.36 9.69 11.67
N PRO A 70 13.32 10.62 11.39
CA PRO A 70 13.49 11.15 10.04
C PRO A 70 13.97 10.07 9.06
N LEU A 71 14.87 9.19 9.52
CA LEU A 71 15.37 8.08 8.71
C LEU A 71 14.27 7.07 8.40
N VAL A 72 13.46 6.74 9.43
CA VAL A 72 12.32 5.84 9.28
C VAL A 72 11.30 6.44 8.31
N TRP A 73 11.02 7.75 8.41
CA TRP A 73 10.10 8.45 7.51
C TRP A 73 10.50 8.33 6.03
N VAL A 74 11.80 8.48 5.73
CA VAL A 74 12.34 8.46 4.36
C VAL A 74 12.49 7.02 3.81
N SER A 75 12.63 6.03 4.67
CA SER A 75 12.89 4.62 4.29
C SER A 75 11.99 4.03 3.19
N PRO A 76 10.64 4.22 3.17
CA PRO A 76 9.81 3.66 2.10
C PRO A 76 10.14 4.25 0.72
N TYR A 77 10.51 5.54 0.65
CA TYR A 77 10.86 6.19 -0.61
C TYR A 77 12.22 5.71 -1.14
N VAL A 78 13.19 5.52 -0.24
CA VAL A 78 14.50 4.95 -0.60
C VAL A 78 14.33 3.53 -1.11
N ASN A 79 13.59 2.69 -0.39
CA ASN A 79 13.30 1.33 -0.81
C ASN A 79 12.59 1.29 -2.18
N LEU A 80 11.67 2.21 -2.43
CA LEU A 80 10.99 2.30 -3.73
C LEU A 80 11.96 2.63 -4.87
N ILE A 81 12.86 3.59 -4.67
CA ILE A 81 13.86 3.97 -5.68
C ILE A 81 14.86 2.82 -5.91
N VAL A 82 15.32 2.17 -4.84
CA VAL A 82 16.26 1.05 -4.93
C VAL A 82 15.64 -0.15 -5.64
N THR A 83 14.40 -0.51 -5.31
CA THR A 83 13.70 -1.61 -5.98
C THR A 83 13.45 -1.28 -7.45
N TRP A 84 13.00 -0.07 -7.76
CA TRP A 84 12.85 0.39 -9.15
C TRP A 84 14.17 0.34 -9.93
N ALA A 85 15.27 0.83 -9.34
CA ALA A 85 16.59 0.81 -9.97
C ALA A 85 17.07 -0.63 -10.24
N ARG A 86 16.86 -1.56 -9.30
CA ARG A 86 17.16 -2.99 -9.48
C ARG A 86 16.29 -3.64 -10.57
N HIS A 87 15.02 -3.26 -10.69
CA HIS A 87 14.17 -3.74 -11.78
C HIS A 87 14.64 -3.22 -13.13
N LYS A 88 14.98 -1.93 -13.23
CA LYS A 88 15.52 -1.33 -14.45
C LYS A 88 16.85 -1.96 -14.87
N ALA A 89 17.76 -2.19 -13.93
CA ALA A 89 19.05 -2.83 -14.20
C ALA A 89 18.90 -4.27 -14.73
N ARG A 90 17.95 -5.04 -14.19
CA ARG A 90 17.66 -6.41 -14.64
C ARG A 90 16.95 -6.47 -16.01
N GLY A 91 16.19 -5.44 -16.35
CA GLY A 91 15.54 -5.31 -17.66
C GLY A 91 16.45 -4.84 -18.79
N SER A 92 17.69 -4.41 -18.49
CA SER A 92 18.66 -3.91 -19.48
C SER A 92 19.61 -4.99 -20.04
N THR A 93 19.44 -6.25 -19.63
CA THR A 93 20.25 -7.42 -20.03
C THR A 93 19.50 -8.38 -20.97
N SER A 94 18.49 -7.90 -21.69
CA SER A 94 17.81 -8.67 -22.74
C SER A 94 17.70 -7.89 -24.03
#